data_AF-A0A4R5DMM0-F1
#
_entry.id   AF-A0A4R5DMM0-F1
#
_cell.length_a   1.000
_cell.length_b   1.000
_cell.length_c   1.000
_cell.angle_alpha   90.00
_cell.angle_beta   90.00
_cell.angle_gamma   90.00
#
_symmetry.space_group_name_H-M   'P 1'
#
loop_
_entity.id
_entity.type
_entity.pdbx_description
1 polymer ?
#
loop_
_entity_poly.entity_id
_entity_poly.type
_entity_poly.pdbx_seq_one_letter_code
_entity_poly.pdbx_strand_id
1 'polypeptide(L)'
;MSKKQILKDRFKDLLTSDFQRELLDSALTNLFETSNKLRFNNFSYVIRELANLIINDLAPEAEVLKCNWFTTQIGKANKVVRRQKIRYALSGGLSDKVLDQIDFDHTECEDALLDSINILNQYTHINETTFGAADVKIEDLTAEVINSLFEFLEGIKEYRESLVRLIEANLNEQIFSHCIESTYSEIDILASRSRIEDVEVNNITVTGINFDFITANVSGYVHVVLEYGYRNDSAEMNDSFPFECTTRVDVKDFKNIEVDPLDINTESWYDNGEEDKIDSLSQDSINPVI
;
A
#
# COMPACT_ATOMS: atom_id res chain seq x y z
N MET A 1 23.74 -21.59 9.90
CA MET A 1 23.04 -21.04 8.72
C MET A 1 24.09 -20.69 7.67
N SER A 2 23.89 -21.00 6.38
CA SER A 2 24.91 -20.73 5.35
C SER A 2 24.98 -19.23 5.03
N LYS A 3 26.14 -18.70 4.55
CA LYS A 3 26.27 -17.29 4.11
C LYS A 3 25.18 -16.91 3.10
N LYS A 4 24.88 -17.81 2.16
CA LYS A 4 23.79 -17.65 1.18
C LYS A 4 22.43 -17.45 1.86
N GLN A 5 22.10 -18.25 2.87
CA GLN A 5 20.80 -18.15 3.54
C GLN A 5 20.66 -16.84 4.32
N ILE A 6 21.72 -16.40 5.03
CA ILE A 6 21.73 -15.10 5.73
C ILE A 6 21.45 -13.95 4.76
N LEU A 7 22.07 -13.98 3.58
CA LEU A 7 21.84 -12.96 2.54
C LEU A 7 20.41 -13.00 2.01
N LYS A 8 19.83 -14.18 1.80
CA LYS A 8 18.43 -14.29 1.37
C LYS A 8 17.46 -13.77 2.42
N ASP A 9 17.68 -14.12 3.68
CA ASP A 9 16.80 -13.71 4.78
C ASP A 9 16.79 -12.19 4.94
N ARG A 10 17.92 -11.51 4.66
CA ARG A 10 18.00 -10.04 4.66
C ARG A 10 17.03 -9.35 3.69
N PHE A 11 16.69 -9.99 2.57
CA PHE A 11 15.80 -9.42 1.54
C PHE A 11 14.39 -10.00 1.58
N LYS A 12 14.07 -10.83 2.58
CA LYS A 12 12.83 -11.62 2.59
C LYS A 12 11.58 -10.74 2.52
N ASP A 13 11.58 -9.60 3.19
CA ASP A 13 10.41 -8.71 3.25
C ASP A 13 10.47 -7.57 2.22
N LEU A 14 11.57 -7.48 1.47
CA LEU A 14 11.81 -6.46 0.43
C LEU A 14 11.48 -6.94 -0.98
N LEU A 15 11.53 -8.26 -1.23
CA LEU A 15 11.22 -8.86 -2.52
C LEU A 15 9.78 -9.37 -2.52
N THR A 16 8.94 -8.85 -3.41
CA THR A 16 7.49 -9.09 -3.38
C THR A 16 7.05 -10.28 -4.22
N SER A 17 7.85 -10.67 -5.23
CA SER A 17 7.51 -11.80 -6.12
C SER A 17 8.47 -12.98 -6.00
N ASP A 18 7.95 -14.17 -6.30
CA ASP A 18 8.75 -15.40 -6.36
C ASP A 18 9.90 -15.27 -7.38
N PHE A 19 9.63 -14.63 -8.52
CA PHE A 19 10.65 -14.37 -9.55
C PHE A 19 11.82 -13.54 -9.00
N GLN A 20 11.56 -12.46 -8.27
CA GLN A 20 12.61 -11.64 -7.65
C GLN A 20 13.45 -12.46 -6.65
N ARG A 21 12.79 -13.29 -5.84
CA ARG A 21 13.45 -14.17 -4.85
C ARG A 21 14.31 -15.24 -5.52
N GLU A 22 13.81 -15.86 -6.59
CA GLU A 22 14.55 -16.84 -7.39
C GLU A 22 15.73 -16.22 -8.14
N LEU A 23 15.57 -14.98 -8.63
CA LEU A 23 16.64 -14.23 -9.29
C LEU A 23 17.78 -13.92 -8.32
N LEU A 24 17.47 -13.49 -7.09
CA LEU A 24 18.47 -13.30 -6.03
C LEU A 24 19.15 -14.64 -5.66
N ASP A 25 18.39 -15.72 -5.51
CA ASP A 25 18.96 -17.04 -5.20
C ASP A 25 19.93 -17.52 -6.29
N SER A 26 19.57 -17.30 -7.55
CA SER A 26 20.39 -17.63 -8.72
C SER A 26 21.66 -16.79 -8.77
N ALA A 27 21.56 -15.48 -8.50
CA ALA A 27 22.71 -14.58 -8.41
C ALA A 27 23.71 -15.05 -7.33
N LEU A 28 23.19 -15.36 -6.14
CA LEU A 28 24.01 -15.87 -5.03
C LEU A 28 24.62 -17.23 -5.36
N THR A 29 23.87 -18.13 -6.01
CA THR A 29 24.42 -19.43 -6.44
C THR A 29 25.61 -19.24 -7.35
N ASN A 30 25.52 -18.32 -8.32
CA ASN A 30 26.63 -18.01 -9.20
C ASN A 30 27.82 -17.42 -8.44
N LEU A 31 27.58 -16.50 -7.51
CA LEU A 31 28.62 -15.91 -6.67
C LEU A 31 29.43 -16.95 -5.87
N PHE A 32 28.77 -17.98 -5.36
CA PHE A 32 29.41 -19.05 -4.57
C PHE A 32 30.08 -20.14 -5.43
N GLU A 33 30.00 -20.07 -6.76
CA GLU A 33 30.69 -20.97 -7.68
C GLU A 33 32.18 -20.56 -7.82
N THR A 34 33.02 -20.98 -6.88
CA THR A 34 34.44 -20.57 -6.77
C THR A 34 35.31 -20.94 -7.99
N SER A 35 34.92 -21.93 -8.79
CA SER A 35 35.61 -22.30 -10.02
C SER A 35 35.39 -21.29 -11.16
N ASN A 36 34.35 -20.45 -11.06
CA ASN A 36 33.95 -19.52 -12.11
C ASN A 36 34.60 -18.15 -11.91
N LYS A 37 35.52 -17.77 -12.80
CA LYS A 37 36.20 -16.46 -12.77
C LYS A 37 35.26 -15.27 -12.98
N LEU A 38 34.07 -15.49 -13.52
CA LEU A 38 33.04 -14.48 -13.77
C LEU A 38 32.00 -14.36 -12.66
N ARG A 39 32.09 -15.19 -11.61
CA ARG A 39 31.07 -15.28 -10.55
C ARG A 39 30.63 -13.94 -9.98
N PHE A 40 31.58 -13.02 -9.77
CA PHE A 40 31.28 -11.69 -9.26
C PHE A 40 30.59 -10.81 -10.31
N ASN A 41 31.12 -10.74 -11.54
CA ASN A 41 30.53 -9.89 -12.59
C ASN A 41 29.10 -10.34 -12.96
N ASN A 42 28.87 -11.65 -13.05
CA ASN A 42 27.54 -12.20 -13.27
C ASN A 42 26.59 -11.89 -12.10
N PHE A 43 27.06 -12.06 -10.87
CA PHE A 43 26.32 -11.66 -9.67
C PHE A 43 25.94 -10.17 -9.72
N SER A 44 26.90 -9.26 -9.91
CA SER A 44 26.66 -7.83 -9.96
C SER A 44 25.71 -7.43 -11.08
N TYR A 45 25.83 -8.05 -12.25
CA TYR A 45 24.90 -7.85 -13.36
C TYR A 45 23.47 -8.22 -12.95
N VAL A 46 23.27 -9.41 -12.38
CA VAL A 46 21.94 -9.87 -11.97
C VAL A 46 21.36 -8.99 -10.86
N ILE A 47 22.16 -8.55 -9.88
CA ILE A 47 21.71 -7.64 -8.83
C ILE A 47 21.26 -6.29 -9.38
N ARG A 48 22.00 -5.72 -10.35
CA ARG A 48 21.57 -4.49 -11.03
C ARG A 48 20.25 -4.69 -11.77
N GLU A 49 20.10 -5.80 -12.49
CA GLU A 49 18.85 -6.09 -13.19
C GLU A 49 17.69 -6.33 -12.22
N LEU A 50 17.93 -6.95 -11.07
CA LEU A 50 16.93 -7.07 -10.01
C LEU A 50 16.45 -5.69 -9.53
N ALA A 51 17.36 -4.75 -9.27
CA ALA A 51 16.99 -3.37 -8.91
C ALA A 51 16.19 -2.66 -10.03
N ASN A 52 16.58 -2.85 -11.31
CA ASN A 52 15.83 -2.30 -12.44
C ASN A 52 14.44 -2.92 -12.59
N LEU A 53 14.29 -4.22 -12.35
CA LEU A 53 12.99 -4.89 -12.38
C LEU A 53 12.06 -4.32 -11.31
N ILE A 54 12.54 -4.25 -10.07
CA ILE A 54 11.76 -3.71 -8.95
C ILE A 54 11.35 -2.25 -9.23
N ILE A 55 12.26 -1.41 -9.73
CA ILE A 55 11.91 -0.01 -10.02
C ILE A 55 10.89 0.11 -11.16
N ASN A 56 10.91 -0.80 -12.14
CA ASN A 56 9.93 -0.80 -13.22
C ASN A 56 8.55 -1.28 -12.74
N ASP A 57 8.52 -2.23 -11.80
CA ASP A 57 7.29 -2.70 -11.16
C ASP A 57 6.67 -1.56 -10.32
N LEU A 58 7.49 -0.82 -9.56
CA LEU A 58 7.05 0.29 -8.71
C LEU A 58 6.71 1.57 -9.49
N ALA A 59 7.39 1.82 -10.60
CA ALA A 59 7.21 3.00 -11.43
C ALA A 59 7.07 2.65 -12.92
N PRO A 60 5.91 2.07 -13.32
CA PRO A 60 5.63 1.78 -14.72
C PRO A 60 5.70 3.05 -15.56
N GLU A 61 6.41 3.01 -16.68
CA GLU A 61 6.63 4.19 -17.52
C GLU A 61 5.33 4.86 -17.96
N ALA A 62 4.30 4.07 -18.26
CA ALA A 62 2.98 4.56 -18.64
C ALA A 62 2.32 5.41 -17.55
N GLU A 63 2.58 5.14 -16.29
CA GLU A 63 2.02 5.89 -15.16
C GLU A 63 2.85 7.15 -14.88
N VAL A 64 4.18 7.03 -14.92
CA VAL A 64 5.08 8.19 -14.74
C VAL A 64 4.81 9.27 -15.79
N LEU A 65 4.56 8.88 -17.04
CA LEU A 65 4.26 9.81 -18.14
C LEU A 65 2.97 10.62 -17.94
N LYS A 66 2.04 10.13 -17.10
CA LYS A 66 0.76 10.81 -16.82
C LYS A 66 0.83 11.75 -15.63
N CYS A 67 1.93 11.74 -14.88
CA CYS A 67 2.08 12.56 -13.68
C CYS A 67 2.10 14.04 -14.02
N ASN A 68 1.44 14.86 -13.19
CA ASN A 68 1.39 16.32 -13.39
C ASN A 68 2.78 16.99 -13.32
N TRP A 69 3.68 16.42 -12.54
CA TRP A 69 5.05 16.90 -12.36
C TRP A 69 6.01 16.37 -13.43
N PHE A 70 5.58 15.46 -14.31
CA PHE A 70 6.44 14.90 -15.34
C PHE A 70 6.84 15.94 -16.37
N THR A 71 8.13 16.02 -16.65
CA THR A 71 8.69 16.91 -17.67
C THR A 71 9.56 16.12 -18.65
N THR A 72 9.37 16.35 -19.94
CA THR A 72 10.21 15.73 -20.97
C THR A 72 11.59 16.38 -21.02
N GLN A 73 12.65 15.57 -21.08
CA GLN A 73 13.99 16.10 -21.32
C GLN A 73 14.18 16.48 -22.79
N ILE A 74 14.91 17.58 -23.02
CA ILE A 74 15.24 18.08 -24.36
C ILE A 74 15.91 16.97 -25.18
N GLY A 75 15.36 16.67 -26.36
CA GLY A 75 15.89 15.65 -27.28
C GLY A 75 15.50 14.20 -26.96
N LYS A 76 14.67 13.96 -25.95
CA LYS A 76 14.18 12.61 -25.57
C LYS A 76 12.68 12.63 -25.26
N ALA A 77 11.87 12.89 -26.29
CA ALA A 77 10.42 12.86 -26.16
C ALA A 77 9.95 11.51 -25.58
N ASN A 78 9.09 11.56 -24.55
CA ASN A 78 8.47 10.41 -23.88
C ASN A 78 9.42 9.37 -23.29
N LYS A 79 10.68 9.72 -23.01
CA LYS A 79 11.59 8.83 -22.28
C LYS A 79 11.66 9.22 -20.80
N VAL A 80 11.11 8.35 -19.96
CA VAL A 80 11.22 8.48 -18.51
C VAL A 80 12.66 8.21 -18.08
N VAL A 81 13.26 9.16 -17.34
CA VAL A 81 14.61 8.98 -16.79
C VAL A 81 14.57 8.34 -15.40
N ARG A 82 15.70 7.77 -14.97
CA ARG A 82 15.81 7.04 -13.70
C ARG A 82 15.36 7.86 -12.49
N ARG A 83 15.75 9.14 -12.40
CA ARG A 83 15.30 10.03 -11.32
C ARG A 83 13.77 10.14 -11.27
N GLN A 84 13.10 10.23 -12.42
CA GLN A 84 11.63 10.29 -12.48
C GLN A 84 10.97 8.97 -12.06
N LYS A 85 11.61 7.82 -12.35
CA LYS A 85 11.15 6.52 -11.81
C LYS A 85 11.28 6.46 -10.30
N ILE A 86 12.41 6.92 -9.75
CA ILE A 86 12.61 6.99 -8.29
C ILE A 86 11.56 7.90 -7.66
N ARG A 87 11.36 9.12 -8.19
CA ARG A 87 10.32 10.04 -7.73
C ARG A 87 8.96 9.35 -7.61
N TYR A 88 8.52 8.69 -8.69
CA TYR A 88 7.24 7.98 -8.69
C TYR A 88 7.23 6.80 -7.71
N ALA A 89 8.32 6.04 -7.62
CA ALA A 89 8.43 4.95 -6.65
C ALA A 89 8.34 5.44 -5.19
N LEU A 90 8.72 6.69 -4.92
CA LEU A 90 8.64 7.32 -3.61
C LEU A 90 7.27 7.96 -3.33
N SER A 91 6.74 8.76 -4.26
CA SER A 91 5.58 9.62 -4.02
C SER A 91 4.45 9.49 -5.03
N GLY A 92 4.53 8.58 -6.00
CA GLY A 92 3.52 8.42 -7.03
C GLY A 92 3.26 9.71 -7.82
N GLY A 93 2.00 10.03 -8.06
CA GLY A 93 1.58 11.22 -8.80
C GLY A 93 1.57 12.53 -7.99
N LEU A 94 1.95 12.53 -6.72
CA LEU A 94 1.81 13.70 -5.85
C LEU A 94 2.55 14.93 -6.39
N SER A 95 1.82 16.03 -6.49
CA SER A 95 2.36 17.33 -6.88
C SER A 95 3.24 17.90 -5.77
N ASP A 96 4.20 18.76 -6.12
CA ASP A 96 5.07 19.43 -5.13
C ASP A 96 4.23 20.23 -4.12
N LYS A 97 3.16 20.91 -4.58
CA LYS A 97 2.20 21.62 -3.72
C LYS A 97 1.64 20.73 -2.61
N VAL A 98 1.31 19.48 -2.93
CA VAL A 98 0.74 18.53 -1.96
C VAL A 98 1.81 18.03 -1.01
N LEU A 99 3.01 17.74 -1.51
CA LEU A 99 4.15 17.33 -0.66
C LEU A 99 4.53 18.44 0.33
N ASP A 100 4.51 19.69 -0.11
CA ASP A 100 4.75 20.86 0.73
C ASP A 100 3.68 21.03 1.82
N GLN A 101 2.41 20.71 1.52
CA GLN A 101 1.31 20.80 2.51
C GLN A 101 1.50 19.84 3.68
N ILE A 102 2.16 18.70 3.45
CA ILE A 102 2.43 17.68 4.46
C ILE A 102 3.89 17.71 4.97
N ASP A 103 4.62 18.78 4.65
CA ASP A 103 6.03 19.01 5.05
C ASP A 103 6.94 17.82 4.69
N PHE A 104 6.84 17.34 3.45
CA PHE A 104 7.53 16.13 3.01
C PHE A 104 8.51 16.40 1.86
N ASP A 105 9.81 16.35 2.18
CA ASP A 105 10.89 16.49 1.20
C ASP A 105 11.35 15.13 0.66
N HIS A 106 11.47 15.05 -0.66
CA HIS A 106 11.88 13.86 -1.42
C HIS A 106 13.26 13.97 -2.04
N THR A 107 13.85 15.15 -2.06
CA THR A 107 15.06 15.41 -2.84
C THR A 107 16.29 14.68 -2.31
N GLU A 108 16.51 14.72 -0.99
CA GLU A 108 17.64 14.01 -0.35
C GLU A 108 17.52 12.48 -0.52
N CYS A 109 16.30 11.96 -0.40
CA CYS A 109 16.05 10.53 -0.59
C CYS A 109 16.25 10.10 -2.05
N GLU A 110 15.77 10.89 -3.02
CA GLU A 110 16.03 10.64 -4.43
C GLU A 110 17.53 10.55 -4.74
N ASP A 111 18.32 11.49 -4.20
CA ASP A 111 19.76 11.54 -4.44
C ASP A 111 20.47 10.32 -3.83
N ALA A 112 20.12 9.95 -2.59
CA ALA A 112 20.66 8.75 -1.96
C ALA A 112 20.35 7.47 -2.75
N LEU A 113 19.11 7.32 -3.24
CA LEU A 113 18.71 6.16 -4.04
C LEU A 113 19.37 6.13 -5.42
N LEU A 114 19.60 7.30 -6.04
CA LEU A 114 20.37 7.40 -7.27
C LEU A 114 21.81 6.93 -7.07
N ASP A 115 22.42 7.31 -5.95
CA ASP A 115 23.78 6.90 -5.60
C ASP A 115 23.88 5.38 -5.38
N SER A 116 22.91 4.78 -4.69
CA SER A 116 22.83 3.32 -4.58
C SER A 116 22.80 2.65 -5.96
N ILE A 117 21.98 3.15 -6.90
CA ILE A 117 21.95 2.60 -8.27
C ILE A 117 23.27 2.83 -9.02
N ASN A 118 23.93 3.97 -8.82
CA ASN A 118 25.22 4.25 -9.45
C ASN A 118 26.28 3.23 -9.02
N ILE A 119 26.30 2.84 -7.74
CA ILE A 119 27.18 1.77 -7.23
C ILE A 119 26.84 0.43 -7.90
N LEU A 120 25.55 0.07 -8.00
CA LEU A 120 25.13 -1.17 -8.68
C LEU A 120 25.57 -1.22 -10.15
N ASN A 121 25.65 -0.07 -10.83
CA ASN A 121 26.10 0.01 -12.22
C ASN A 121 27.61 -0.25 -12.36
N GLN A 122 28.42 0.16 -11.38
CA GLN A 122 29.89 0.18 -11.46
C GLN A 122 30.50 -1.20 -11.72
N TYR A 123 29.94 -2.24 -11.12
CA TYR A 123 30.55 -3.58 -11.09
C TYR A 123 30.06 -4.53 -12.18
N THR A 124 29.25 -4.03 -13.11
CA THR A 124 28.70 -4.84 -14.21
C THR A 124 29.66 -5.02 -15.38
N HIS A 125 30.71 -4.21 -15.47
CA HIS A 125 31.70 -4.31 -16.54
C HIS A 125 32.88 -5.20 -16.12
N ILE A 126 33.15 -6.24 -16.92
CA ILE A 126 34.31 -7.12 -16.73
C ILE A 126 35.59 -6.32 -17.00
N ASN A 127 36.51 -6.30 -16.03
CA ASN A 127 37.83 -5.69 -16.18
C ASN A 127 38.89 -6.50 -15.39
N GLU A 128 40.16 -6.10 -15.50
CA GLU A 128 41.30 -6.80 -14.86
C GLU A 128 41.22 -6.85 -13.33
N THR A 129 40.47 -5.94 -12.71
CA THR A 129 40.29 -5.89 -11.25
C THR A 129 39.17 -6.77 -10.75
N THR A 130 38.20 -7.13 -11.59
CA THR A 130 37.05 -7.98 -11.23
C THR A 130 37.17 -9.41 -11.75
N PHE A 131 37.80 -9.60 -12.91
CA PHE A 131 37.92 -10.91 -13.55
C PHE A 131 38.88 -11.83 -12.79
N GLY A 132 38.37 -12.91 -12.21
CA GLY A 132 39.18 -13.84 -11.43
C GLY A 132 39.82 -13.20 -10.20
N ALA A 133 39.19 -12.18 -9.63
CA ALA A 133 39.64 -11.53 -8.40
C ALA A 133 39.75 -12.53 -7.23
N ALA A 134 40.68 -12.25 -6.30
CA ALA A 134 40.86 -13.07 -5.11
C ALA A 134 39.60 -13.09 -4.23
N ASP A 135 39.38 -14.19 -3.49
CA ASP A 135 38.20 -14.39 -2.64
C ASP A 135 37.94 -13.20 -1.70
N VAL A 136 38.97 -12.70 -1.02
CA VAL A 136 38.87 -11.54 -0.12
C VAL A 136 38.31 -10.31 -0.84
N LYS A 137 38.80 -10.04 -2.06
CA LYS A 137 38.32 -8.90 -2.85
C LYS A 137 36.88 -9.11 -3.31
N ILE A 138 36.50 -10.33 -3.65
CA ILE A 138 35.11 -10.67 -4.02
C ILE A 138 34.18 -10.51 -2.82
N GLU A 139 34.61 -10.87 -1.60
CA GLU A 139 33.84 -10.65 -0.38
C GLU A 139 33.58 -9.15 -0.14
N ASP A 140 34.60 -8.30 -0.25
CA ASP A 140 34.46 -6.85 -0.10
C ASP A 140 33.48 -6.25 -1.13
N LEU A 141 33.66 -6.59 -2.40
CA LEU A 141 32.81 -6.09 -3.48
C LEU A 141 31.37 -6.62 -3.39
N THR A 142 31.21 -7.85 -2.91
CA THR A 142 29.88 -8.42 -2.65
C THR A 142 29.17 -7.63 -1.56
N ALA A 143 29.86 -7.31 -0.47
CA ALA A 143 29.27 -6.56 0.63
C ALA A 143 28.80 -5.18 0.15
N GLU A 144 29.58 -4.50 -0.68
CA GLU A 144 29.21 -3.22 -1.29
C GLU A 144 27.95 -3.34 -2.15
N VAL A 145 27.91 -4.29 -3.09
CA VAL A 145 26.76 -4.50 -3.98
C VAL A 145 25.49 -4.89 -3.21
N ILE A 146 25.61 -5.77 -2.21
CA ILE A 146 24.48 -6.19 -1.37
C ILE A 146 23.98 -5.02 -0.51
N ASN A 147 24.88 -4.24 0.09
CA ASN A 147 24.49 -3.09 0.90
C ASN A 147 23.79 -2.03 0.04
N SER A 148 24.30 -1.72 -1.15
CA SER A 148 23.65 -0.76 -2.04
C SER A 148 22.28 -1.24 -2.52
N LEU A 149 22.09 -2.53 -2.82
CA LEU A 149 20.75 -3.05 -3.12
C LEU A 149 19.83 -2.92 -1.90
N PHE A 150 20.31 -3.25 -0.71
CA PHE A 150 19.53 -3.17 0.51
C PHE A 150 19.12 -1.74 0.84
N GLU A 151 20.06 -0.79 0.84
CA GLU A 151 19.81 0.64 1.04
C GLU A 151 18.82 1.18 0.02
N PHE A 152 18.93 0.75 -1.24
CA PHE A 152 18.00 1.13 -2.29
C PHE A 152 16.56 0.66 -2.01
N LEU A 153 16.39 -0.60 -1.63
CA LEU A 153 15.05 -1.19 -1.41
C LEU A 153 14.42 -0.76 -0.09
N GLU A 154 15.20 -0.77 0.99
CA GLU A 154 14.72 -0.33 2.31
C GLU A 154 14.43 1.18 2.29
N GLY A 155 15.27 1.99 1.62
CA GLY A 155 15.04 3.42 1.50
C GLY A 155 13.72 3.75 0.80
N ILE A 156 13.36 3.04 -0.27
CA ILE A 156 12.04 3.21 -0.90
C ILE A 156 10.91 2.86 0.08
N LYS A 157 11.04 1.73 0.78
CA LYS A 157 10.02 1.25 1.72
C LYS A 157 9.80 2.20 2.89
N GLU A 158 10.86 2.56 3.61
CA GLU A 158 10.82 3.47 4.76
C GLU A 158 10.24 4.85 4.37
N TYR A 159 10.62 5.32 3.18
CA TYR A 159 10.14 6.59 2.67
C TYR A 159 8.65 6.54 2.31
N ARG A 160 8.18 5.50 1.62
CA ARG A 160 6.76 5.32 1.33
C ARG A 160 5.92 5.15 2.59
N GLU A 161 6.40 4.39 3.57
CA GLU A 161 5.70 4.26 4.87
C GLU A 161 5.58 5.60 5.58
N SER A 162 6.62 6.43 5.54
CA SER A 162 6.60 7.75 6.15
C SER A 162 5.66 8.71 5.42
N LEU A 163 5.67 8.69 4.08
CA LEU A 163 4.71 9.44 3.26
C LEU A 163 3.26 9.04 3.59
N VAL A 164 2.97 7.74 3.59
CA VAL A 164 1.61 7.22 3.83
C VAL A 164 1.10 7.66 5.21
N ARG A 165 1.92 7.55 6.26
CA ARG A 165 1.55 8.03 7.61
C ARG A 165 1.20 9.52 7.63
N LEU A 166 1.95 10.34 6.91
CA LEU A 166 1.69 11.77 6.82
C LEU A 166 0.39 12.06 6.05
N ILE A 167 0.13 11.33 4.97
CA ILE A 167 -1.12 11.43 4.21
C ILE A 167 -2.31 11.05 5.10
N GLU A 168 -2.28 9.89 5.74
CA GLU A 168 -3.36 9.41 6.62
C GLU A 168 -3.71 10.40 7.72
N ALA A 169 -2.69 10.99 8.36
CA ALA A 169 -2.87 12.02 9.37
C ALA A 169 -3.55 13.30 8.83
N ASN A 170 -3.22 13.71 7.59
CA ASN A 170 -3.79 14.90 6.95
C ASN A 170 -5.19 14.68 6.35
N LEU A 171 -5.51 13.44 5.96
CA LEU A 171 -6.83 13.11 5.42
C LEU A 171 -7.91 12.99 6.51
N ASN A 172 -7.51 12.69 7.75
CA ASN A 172 -8.45 12.44 8.85
C ASN A 172 -9.48 13.56 9.07
N GLU A 173 -9.02 14.82 9.14
CA GLU A 173 -9.92 15.97 9.36
C GLU A 173 -10.90 16.18 8.20
N GLN A 174 -10.45 15.94 6.96
CA GLN A 174 -11.23 16.24 5.76
C GLN A 174 -12.26 15.14 5.48
N ILE A 175 -11.89 13.87 5.66
CA ILE A 175 -12.79 12.73 5.46
C ILE A 175 -13.90 12.72 6.50
N PHE A 176 -13.61 13.05 7.76
CA PHE A 176 -14.61 13.17 8.82
C PHE A 176 -15.79 14.07 8.43
N SER A 177 -15.49 15.25 7.87
CA SER A 177 -16.51 16.21 7.43
C SER A 177 -17.41 15.64 6.32
N HIS A 178 -16.84 14.90 5.37
CA HIS A 178 -17.58 14.28 4.27
C HIS A 178 -18.42 13.07 4.69
N CYS A 179 -17.97 12.27 5.67
CA CYS A 179 -18.72 11.13 6.16
C CYS A 179 -20.05 11.57 6.83
N ILE A 180 -20.04 12.67 7.59
CA ILE A 180 -21.26 13.21 8.22
C ILE A 180 -22.34 13.55 7.18
N GLU A 181 -21.94 14.12 6.03
CA GLU A 181 -22.90 14.54 4.99
C GLU A 181 -23.56 13.35 4.26
N SER A 182 -22.88 12.21 4.17
CA SER A 182 -23.26 11.07 3.32
C SER A 182 -24.02 9.96 4.04
N THR A 183 -24.19 10.05 5.37
CA THR A 183 -24.69 8.97 6.24
C THR A 183 -26.22 8.77 6.20
N TYR A 184 -27.01 9.70 5.66
CA TYR A 184 -28.47 9.75 5.86
C TYR A 184 -29.30 8.65 5.17
N SER A 185 -28.81 7.99 4.10
CA SER A 185 -29.68 7.14 3.26
C SER A 185 -29.92 5.71 3.76
N GLU A 186 -29.06 5.16 4.61
CA GLU A 186 -29.11 3.73 4.97
C GLU A 186 -29.82 3.47 6.32
N ILE A 187 -29.79 4.45 7.23
CA ILE A 187 -30.33 4.31 8.59
C ILE A 187 -31.86 4.48 8.61
N ASP A 188 -32.41 5.23 7.65
CA ASP A 188 -33.85 5.52 7.57
C ASP A 188 -34.75 4.29 7.39
N ILE A 189 -34.18 3.11 7.11
CA ILE A 189 -34.91 1.84 7.00
C ILE A 189 -35.15 1.20 8.38
N LEU A 190 -34.34 1.53 9.40
CA LEU A 190 -34.34 0.84 10.69
C LEU A 190 -35.50 1.25 11.60
N ALA A 191 -35.97 2.51 11.51
CA ALA A 191 -36.94 3.07 12.45
C ALA A 191 -37.96 3.99 11.75
N SER A 192 -39.05 4.31 12.45
CA SER A 192 -40.05 5.28 11.94
C SER A 192 -39.46 6.68 11.80
N ARG A 193 -38.49 7.00 12.65
CA ARG A 193 -37.57 8.13 12.51
C ARG A 193 -36.21 7.72 13.04
N SER A 194 -35.18 8.20 12.39
CA SER A 194 -33.78 8.03 12.78
C SER A 194 -33.08 9.37 12.80
N ARG A 195 -32.11 9.51 13.70
CA ARG A 195 -31.22 10.66 13.75
C ARG A 195 -29.79 10.17 13.92
N ILE A 196 -28.92 10.63 13.04
CA ILE A 196 -27.47 10.46 13.20
C ILE A 196 -27.04 11.45 14.29
N GLU A 197 -26.43 10.93 15.35
CA GLU A 197 -25.83 11.74 16.42
C GLU A 197 -24.41 12.13 16.04
N ASP A 198 -23.63 11.14 15.60
CA ASP A 198 -22.20 11.30 15.35
C ASP A 198 -21.68 10.24 14.37
N VAL A 199 -20.57 10.54 13.72
CA VAL A 199 -19.84 9.61 12.84
C VAL A 199 -18.39 9.59 13.29
N GLU A 200 -17.96 8.49 13.88
CA GLU A 200 -16.59 8.31 14.34
C GLU A 200 -15.74 7.67 13.24
N VAL A 201 -14.67 8.34 12.81
CA VAL A 201 -13.65 7.76 11.91
C VAL A 201 -12.53 7.17 12.76
N ASN A 202 -12.36 5.84 12.69
CA ASN A 202 -11.38 5.12 13.51
C ASN A 202 -10.07 4.86 12.79
N ASN A 203 -10.15 4.53 11.50
CA ASN A 203 -8.98 4.17 10.72
C ASN A 203 -9.09 4.70 9.29
N ILE A 204 -7.96 5.18 8.78
CA ILE A 204 -7.78 5.54 7.38
C ILE A 204 -6.53 4.81 6.94
N THR A 205 -6.66 3.98 5.91
CA THR A 205 -5.55 3.20 5.36
C THR A 205 -5.40 3.53 3.88
N VAL A 206 -4.29 4.16 3.51
CA VAL A 206 -3.97 4.43 2.10
C VAL A 206 -3.65 3.11 1.41
N THR A 207 -4.45 2.77 0.39
CA THR A 207 -4.32 1.52 -0.38
C THR A 207 -3.55 1.73 -1.68
N GLY A 208 -3.43 2.96 -2.17
CA GLY A 208 -2.67 3.24 -3.37
C GLY A 208 -2.46 4.73 -3.63
N ILE A 209 -1.37 5.04 -4.34
CA ILE A 209 -1.08 6.37 -4.87
C ILE A 209 -0.70 6.17 -6.34
N ASN A 210 -1.55 6.62 -7.25
CA ASN A 210 -1.30 6.55 -8.69
C ASN A 210 -1.01 7.96 -9.26
N PHE A 211 -1.11 8.14 -10.58
CA PHE A 211 -0.83 9.41 -11.24
C PHE A 211 -1.91 10.49 -11.01
N ASP A 212 -3.11 10.13 -10.53
CA ASP A 212 -4.28 11.01 -10.47
C ASP A 212 -4.93 11.05 -9.08
N PHE A 213 -4.98 9.91 -8.38
CA PHE A 213 -5.61 9.80 -7.08
C PHE A 213 -4.75 9.07 -6.05
N ILE A 214 -4.91 9.48 -4.80
CA ILE A 214 -4.70 8.65 -3.61
C ILE A 214 -6.01 7.89 -3.36
N THR A 215 -5.93 6.59 -3.15
CA THR A 215 -7.06 5.78 -2.71
C THR A 215 -6.84 5.37 -1.26
N ALA A 216 -7.87 5.54 -0.43
CA ALA A 216 -7.82 5.12 0.97
C ALA A 216 -9.12 4.42 1.38
N ASN A 217 -9.00 3.40 2.20
CA ASN A 217 -10.12 2.77 2.89
C ASN A 217 -10.31 3.44 4.24
N VAL A 218 -11.55 3.70 4.59
CA VAL A 218 -11.95 4.35 5.83
C VAL A 218 -12.89 3.40 6.57
N SER A 219 -12.68 3.25 7.87
CA SER A 219 -13.62 2.51 8.72
C SER A 219 -13.88 3.23 10.03
N GLY A 220 -15.06 2.99 10.58
CA GLY A 220 -15.55 3.75 11.72
C GLY A 220 -16.89 3.25 12.22
N TYR A 221 -17.57 4.07 13.01
CA TYR A 221 -18.92 3.82 13.50
C TYR A 221 -19.83 5.01 13.24
N VAL A 222 -21.08 4.72 12.92
CA VAL A 222 -22.15 5.71 12.96
C VAL A 222 -22.97 5.50 14.22
N HIS A 223 -23.11 6.56 15.01
CA HIS A 223 -23.93 6.58 16.22
C HIS A 223 -25.32 7.15 15.88
N VAL A 224 -26.37 6.41 16.21
CA VAL A 224 -27.73 6.74 15.82
C VAL A 224 -28.69 6.71 17.01
N VAL A 225 -29.71 7.55 16.95
CA VAL A 225 -30.92 7.46 17.76
C VAL A 225 -32.05 6.96 16.86
N LEU A 226 -32.65 5.85 17.26
CA LEU A 226 -33.79 5.22 16.60
C LEU A 226 -35.06 5.52 17.41
N GLU A 227 -36.04 6.16 16.79
CA GLU A 227 -37.33 6.48 17.42
C GLU A 227 -38.45 5.55 16.90
N TYR A 228 -39.14 4.92 17.84
CA TYR A 228 -40.27 4.03 17.58
C TYR A 228 -41.54 4.56 18.24
N GLY A 229 -42.70 4.36 17.61
CA GLY A 229 -44.00 4.74 18.17
C GLY A 229 -44.56 6.07 17.65
N TYR A 230 -45.75 6.45 18.14
CA TYR A 230 -46.50 7.59 17.61
C TYR A 230 -46.75 8.67 18.68
N ARG A 231 -46.24 9.88 18.43
CA ARG A 231 -46.46 11.09 19.24
C ARG A 231 -46.06 10.97 20.72
N ASN A 232 -47.01 10.73 21.61
CA ASN A 232 -46.82 10.83 23.08
C ASN A 232 -46.36 9.53 23.73
N ASP A 233 -46.15 8.47 22.93
CA ASP A 233 -45.74 7.14 23.38
C ASP A 233 -44.53 6.65 22.57
N SER A 234 -43.61 7.57 22.27
CA SER A 234 -42.38 7.27 21.53
C SER A 234 -41.31 6.70 22.46
N ALA A 235 -40.62 5.67 22.00
CA ALA A 235 -39.42 5.13 22.62
C ALA A 235 -38.21 5.50 21.77
N GLU A 236 -37.15 5.98 22.42
CA GLU A 236 -35.86 6.27 21.81
C GLU A 236 -34.86 5.20 22.20
N MET A 237 -34.05 4.76 21.25
CA MET A 237 -32.95 3.83 21.49
C MET A 237 -31.68 4.29 20.80
N ASN A 238 -30.57 4.27 21.52
CA ASN A 238 -29.25 4.57 20.97
C ASN A 238 -28.64 3.27 20.44
N ASP A 239 -28.06 3.33 19.25
CA ASP A 239 -27.31 2.21 18.67
C ASP A 239 -26.08 2.71 17.91
N SER A 240 -25.19 1.80 17.53
CA SER A 240 -23.97 2.11 16.80
C SER A 240 -23.64 1.02 15.79
N PHE A 241 -23.46 1.43 14.54
CA PHE A 241 -23.21 0.51 13.43
C PHE A 241 -21.84 0.78 12.82
N PRO A 242 -21.00 -0.26 12.64
CA PRO A 242 -19.73 -0.08 11.94
C PRO A 242 -19.98 0.25 10.48
N PHE A 243 -19.12 1.09 9.91
CA PHE A 243 -19.13 1.39 8.49
C PHE A 243 -17.76 1.21 7.86
N GLU A 244 -17.76 0.95 6.56
CA GLU A 244 -16.59 1.04 5.69
C GLU A 244 -16.91 1.93 4.48
N CYS A 245 -15.92 2.68 3.99
CA CYS A 245 -16.02 3.34 2.70
C CYS A 245 -14.65 3.48 2.03
N THR A 246 -14.67 3.73 0.73
CA THR A 246 -13.47 4.06 -0.04
C THR A 246 -13.49 5.55 -0.40
N THR A 247 -12.31 6.16 -0.39
CA THR A 247 -12.12 7.57 -0.75
C THR A 247 -11.09 7.69 -1.85
N ARG A 248 -11.28 8.71 -2.70
CA ARG A 248 -10.35 9.10 -3.76
C ARG A 248 -10.00 10.58 -3.58
N VAL A 249 -8.71 10.87 -3.40
CA VAL A 249 -8.19 12.23 -3.17
C VAL A 249 -7.29 12.63 -4.34
N ASP A 250 -7.49 13.82 -4.89
CA ASP A 250 -6.66 14.32 -6.01
C ASP A 250 -5.20 14.52 -5.58
N VAL A 251 -4.26 13.96 -6.35
CA VAL A 251 -2.80 14.11 -6.11
C VAL A 251 -2.28 15.55 -6.28
N LYS A 252 -3.13 16.46 -6.78
CA LYS A 252 -2.84 17.89 -6.98
C LYS A 252 -3.46 18.77 -5.90
N ASP A 253 -4.46 18.29 -5.18
CA ASP A 253 -5.16 19.05 -4.14
C ASP A 253 -5.87 18.15 -3.13
N PHE A 254 -5.36 18.10 -1.90
CA PHE A 254 -5.95 17.30 -0.82
C PHE A 254 -7.37 17.71 -0.43
N LYS A 255 -7.82 18.90 -0.84
CA LYS A 255 -9.19 19.36 -0.60
C LYS A 255 -10.21 18.77 -1.55
N ASN A 256 -9.75 18.19 -2.66
CA ASN A 256 -10.62 17.54 -3.63
C ASN A 256 -10.73 16.06 -3.28
N ILE A 257 -11.71 15.74 -2.42
CA ILE A 257 -11.98 14.39 -1.91
C ILE A 257 -13.32 13.92 -2.44
N GLU A 258 -13.31 12.75 -3.05
CA GLU A 258 -14.51 11.98 -3.37
C GLU A 258 -14.63 10.86 -2.33
N VAL A 259 -15.73 10.83 -1.59
CA VAL A 259 -16.06 9.77 -0.63
C VAL A 259 -17.19 8.94 -1.22
N ASP A 260 -16.95 7.64 -1.41
CA ASP A 260 -18.01 6.72 -1.80
C ASP A 260 -19.04 6.59 -0.66
N PRO A 261 -20.31 6.24 -0.95
CA PRO A 261 -21.32 6.03 0.09
C PRO A 261 -20.81 5.10 1.20
N LEU A 262 -21.18 5.40 2.45
CA LEU A 262 -20.85 4.56 3.59
C LEU A 262 -21.60 3.24 3.48
N ASP A 263 -20.88 2.13 3.55
CA ASP A 263 -21.45 0.78 3.69
C ASP A 263 -21.65 0.52 5.18
N ILE A 264 -22.86 0.75 5.70
CA ILE A 264 -23.18 0.60 7.12
C ILE A 264 -23.69 -0.81 7.41
N ASN A 265 -22.95 -1.56 8.22
CA ASN A 265 -23.36 -2.90 8.63
C ASN A 265 -24.34 -2.84 9.81
N THR A 266 -25.61 -3.13 9.54
CA THR A 266 -26.69 -3.19 10.54
C THR A 266 -27.08 -4.61 10.95
N GLU A 267 -26.26 -5.64 10.64
CA GLU A 267 -26.61 -7.04 10.92
C GLU A 267 -26.83 -7.31 12.42
N SER A 268 -26.08 -6.64 13.29
CA SER A 268 -26.22 -6.72 14.76
C SER A 268 -27.63 -6.37 15.25
N TRP A 269 -28.39 -5.58 14.48
CA TRP A 269 -29.77 -5.25 14.78
C TRP A 269 -30.71 -6.45 14.69
N TYR A 270 -30.51 -7.31 13.68
CA TYR A 270 -31.39 -8.43 13.38
C TYR A 270 -31.07 -9.69 14.19
N ASP A 271 -29.84 -9.81 14.69
CA ASP A 271 -29.36 -10.98 15.43
C ASP A 271 -29.81 -10.99 16.92
N ASN A 272 -30.38 -9.87 17.40
CA ASN A 272 -30.94 -9.75 18.75
C ASN A 272 -32.41 -10.21 18.87
N GLY A 273 -33.03 -10.65 17.76
CA GLY A 273 -34.33 -11.30 17.78
C GLY A 273 -34.16 -12.80 17.97
N GLU A 274 -34.41 -13.30 19.18
CA GLU A 274 -34.48 -14.74 19.45
C GLU A 274 -35.31 -15.43 18.36
N GLU A 275 -34.74 -16.47 17.75
CA GLU A 275 -35.51 -17.48 17.02
C GLU A 275 -36.62 -17.97 17.96
N ASP A 276 -37.83 -17.45 17.79
CA ASP A 276 -39.05 -18.06 18.32
C ASP A 276 -39.12 -19.46 17.71
N LYS A 277 -38.57 -20.44 18.43
CA LYS A 277 -38.78 -21.86 18.16
C LYS A 277 -40.28 -22.11 18.23
N ILE A 278 -40.91 -22.15 17.06
CA ILE A 278 -42.24 -22.73 16.91
C ILE A 278 -42.10 -24.21 17.24
N ASP A 279 -42.36 -24.55 18.50
CA ASP A 279 -42.52 -25.91 18.98
C ASP A 279 -43.77 -26.49 18.30
N SER A 280 -43.59 -27.10 17.13
CA SER A 280 -44.65 -27.87 16.49
C SER A 280 -44.87 -29.14 17.32
N LEU A 281 -45.79 -29.05 18.27
CA LEU A 281 -46.34 -30.20 18.98
C LEU A 281 -46.81 -31.25 17.96
N SER A 282 -46.13 -32.39 18.00
CA SER A 282 -46.38 -33.58 17.21
C SER A 282 -47.83 -34.05 17.37
N GLN A 283 -48.56 -34.08 16.25
CA GLN A 283 -49.70 -34.98 16.10
C GLN A 283 -49.16 -36.40 15.93
N ASP A 284 -49.16 -37.17 17.01
CA ASP A 284 -49.12 -38.63 16.93
C ASP A 284 -50.09 -39.21 17.95
N SER A 285 -51.30 -39.55 17.48
CA SER A 285 -52.24 -40.45 18.16
C SER A 285 -53.37 -40.89 17.21
N ILE A 286 -53.06 -41.69 16.18
CA ILE A 286 -54.03 -42.66 15.67
C ILE A 286 -53.31 -43.99 15.46
N ASN A 287 -53.55 -44.90 16.40
CA ASN A 287 -53.20 -46.32 16.28
C ASN A 287 -54.16 -47.02 15.29
N PRO A 288 -53.74 -48.14 14.68
CA PRO A 288 -54.40 -48.73 13.52
C PRO A 288 -55.56 -49.65 13.94
N VAL A 289 -56.63 -49.67 13.13
CA VAL A 289 -57.66 -50.73 13.16
C VAL A 289 -58.09 -51.04 11.72
N ILE A 290 -57.65 -52.22 11.27
CA ILE A 290 -58.16 -53.12 10.21
C ILE A 290 -58.19 -52.57 8.77
#